data_AF-A0A3N5AX99-F1
#
_entry.id   AF-A0A3N5AX99-F1
#
_cell.length_a   1.000
_cell.length_b   1.000
_cell.length_c   1.000
_cell.angle_alpha   90.00
_cell.angle_beta   90.00
_cell.angle_gamma   90.00
#
_symmetry.space_group_name_H-M   'P 1'
#
loop_
_entity.id
_entity.type
_entity.pdbx_description
1 polymer ?
#
loop_
_entity_poly.entity_id
_entity_poly.type
_entity_poly.pdbx_seq_one_letter_code
_entity_poly.pdbx_strand_id
1 'polypeptide(L)' 'MPPTFGQLKRYCDKNGWVMVRNTDHWYYEKVLPNGEVLRTRVSHAVAKEIPGHLWRKILKQLRTTEEEFWKGI' A
#
# COMPACT_ATOMS: atom_id res chain seq x y z
N MET A 1 9.58 11.95 -2.42
CA MET A 1 10.28 11.04 -3.36
C MET A 1 9.26 10.04 -3.84
N PRO A 2 9.24 9.63 -5.13
CA PRO A 2 8.31 8.60 -5.56
C PRO A 2 8.64 7.26 -4.86
N PRO A 3 7.68 6.62 -4.18
CA PRO A 3 7.94 5.34 -3.53
C PRO A 3 8.00 4.21 -4.56
N THR A 4 8.68 3.12 -4.21
CA THR A 4 8.69 1.89 -4.99
C THR A 4 7.57 0.94 -4.55
N PHE A 5 7.21 -0.03 -5.41
CA PHE A 5 6.27 -1.08 -5.01
C PHE A 5 6.79 -1.91 -3.82
N GLY A 6 8.11 -2.07 -3.67
CA GLY A 6 8.71 -2.74 -2.52
C GLY A 6 8.48 -1.98 -1.20
N GLN A 7 8.57 -0.65 -1.24
CA GLN A 7 8.26 0.20 -0.09
C GLN A 7 6.78 0.14 0.28
N LEU A 8 5.89 0.15 -0.71
CA LEU A 8 4.46 -0.03 -0.49
C LEU A 8 4.14 -1.38 0.15
N LYS A 9 4.79 -2.46 -0.31
CA LYS A 9 4.66 -3.79 0.31
C LYS A 9 5.08 -3.76 1.78
N ARG A 10 6.25 -3.20 2.07
CA ARG A 10 6.80 -3.10 3.43
C ARG A 10 5.89 -2.29 4.35
N TYR A 11 5.33 -1.20 3.85
CA TYR A 11 4.33 -0.42 4.57
C TYR A 11 3.13 -1.28 4.93
N CYS A 12 2.55 -2.01 3.97
CA CYS A 12 1.40 -2.88 4.22
C CYS A 12 1.74 -3.93 5.29
N ASP A 13 2.86 -4.64 5.14
CA ASP A 13 3.32 -5.68 6.06
C ASP A 13 3.52 -5.16 7.49
N LYS A 14 3.97 -3.91 7.67
CA LYS A 14 4.20 -3.30 9.00
C LYS A 14 2.96 -2.68 9.63
N ASN A 15 2.03 -2.16 8.82
CA ASN A 15 0.94 -1.29 9.29
C ASN A 15 -0.39 -2.03 9.47
N GLY A 16 -0.34 -3.33 9.75
CA GLY A 16 -1.51 -4.15 10.06
C GLY A 16 -2.39 -4.46 8.85
N TRP A 17 -1.83 -4.45 7.63
CA TRP A 17 -2.53 -4.97 6.46
C TRP A 17 -2.33 -6.48 6.36
N VAL A 18 -3.38 -7.19 5.96
CA VAL A 18 -3.37 -8.63 5.77
C VAL A 18 -3.35 -8.93 4.28
N MET A 19 -2.38 -9.73 3.84
CA MET A 19 -2.35 -10.21 2.46
C MET A 19 -3.43 -11.28 2.28
N VAL A 20 -4.42 -11.01 1.44
CA VAL A 20 -5.56 -11.92 1.21
C VAL A 20 -5.37 -12.79 -0.03
N ARG A 21 -4.61 -12.30 -1.02
CA ARG A 21 -4.32 -13.03 -2.27
C ARG A 21 -2.94 -12.67 -2.79
N ASN A 22 -2.26 -13.66 -3.36
CA ASN A 22 -1.00 -13.47 -4.07
C ASN A 22 -1.09 -14.23 -5.41
N THR A 23 -1.25 -13.49 -6.49
CA THR A 23 -1.35 -14.05 -7.85
C THR A 23 -0.47 -13.22 -8.79
N ASP A 24 -1.04 -12.42 -9.68
CA ASP A 24 -0.33 -11.43 -10.50
C ASP A 24 0.09 -10.18 -9.70
N HIS A 25 -0.59 -9.95 -8.59
CA HIS A 25 -0.31 -8.90 -7.60
C HIS A 25 -0.45 -9.44 -6.17
N TRP A 26 0.15 -8.74 -5.21
CA TRP A 26 -0.19 -8.89 -3.80
C TRP A 26 -1.40 -8.03 -3.48
N TYR A 27 -2.48 -8.66 -3.03
CA TYR A 27 -3.70 -8.00 -2.59
C TYR A 27 -3.70 -7.93 -1.07
N TYR A 28 -3.84 -6.72 -0.56
CA TYR A 28 -3.86 -6.44 0.87
C TYR A 28 -5.20 -5.84 1.28
N GLU A 29 -5.67 -6.23 2.45
CA GLU A 29 -6.84 -5.65 3.11
C GLU A 29 -6.50 -5.17 4.51
N LYS A 30 -7.13 -4.09 4.96
CA LYS A 30 -7.04 -3.61 6.33
C LYS A 30 -8.42 -3.25 6.84
N VAL A 31 -8.81 -3.88 7.94
CA VAL A 31 -10.07 -3.59 8.63
C VAL A 31 -9.81 -2.43 9.59
N LEU A 32 -10.54 -1.34 9.41
CA LEU A 32 -10.51 -0.18 10.29
C LEU A 32 -11.40 -0.41 11.53
N PRO A 33 -11.17 0.31 12.65
CA PRO A 33 -11.98 0.18 13.86
C PRO A 33 -13.47 0.47 13.66
N ASN A 34 -13.83 1.25 12.63
CA ASN A 34 -15.21 1.54 12.25
C ASN A 34 -15.87 0.43 11.40
N GLY A 35 -15.16 -0.66 11.11
CA GLY A 35 -15.62 -1.77 10.27
C GLY A 35 -15.41 -1.56 8.76
N GLU A 36 -14.88 -0.41 8.32
CA GLU A 36 -14.54 -0.19 6.90
C GLU A 36 -13.33 -1.06 6.52
N VAL A 37 -13.41 -1.70 5.35
CA VAL A 37 -12.32 -2.52 4.81
C VAL A 37 -11.62 -1.75 3.70
N LEU A 38 -10.38 -1.36 3.96
CA LEU A 38 -9.51 -0.78 2.94
C LEU A 38 -8.87 -1.90 2.12
N ARG A 39 -8.67 -1.63 0.83
CA ARG A 39 -8.08 -2.57 -0.12
C ARG A 39 -7.01 -1.88 -0.94
N THR A 40 -5.87 -2.53 -1.09
CA THR A 40 -4.80 -2.07 -1.98
C THR A 40 -4.17 -3.25 -2.70
N ARG A 41 -3.56 -2.97 -3.85
CA ARG A 41 -2.81 -3.97 -4.63
C ARG A 41 -1.39 -3.48 -4.85
N VAL A 42 -0.44 -4.38 -4.73
CA VAL A 42 0.98 -4.10 -4.88
C VAL A 42 1.54 -4.97 -6.00
N SER A 43 2.21 -4.35 -6.97
CA SER A 43 2.88 -5.06 -8.06
C SER A 43 4.11 -5.80 -7.55
N HIS A 44 4.40 -6.96 -8.14
CA HIS A 44 5.63 -7.70 -7.89
C HIS A 44 6.90 -7.00 -8.39
N ALA A 45 6.76 -5.93 -9.18
CA ALA A 45 7.86 -5.09 -9.64
C ALA A 45 8.43 -4.21 -8.50
N VAL A 46 8.96 -4.83 -7.44
CA VAL A 46 9.35 -4.16 -6.19
C VAL A 46 10.39 -3.05 -6.34
N ALA A 47 11.29 -3.16 -7.32
CA ALA A 47 12.31 -2.15 -7.61
C ALA A 47 11.78 -0.98 -8.45
N LYS A 48 10.57 -1.09 -9.02
CA LYS A 48 10.00 -0.06 -9.88
C LYS A 48 9.35 1.04 -9.04
N GLU A 49 9.63 2.28 -9.40
CA GLU A 49 8.96 3.45 -8.85
C GLU A 49 7.49 3.49 -9.25
N ILE A 50 6.66 3.93 -8.31
CA ILE A 50 5.23 4.13 -8.52
C ILE A 50 5.05 5.50 -9.20
N PRO A 51 4.46 5.56 -10.40
CA PRO A 51 4.17 6.84 -11.05
C PRO A 51 3.32 7.75 -10.17
N GLY A 52 3.62 9.05 -10.10
CA GLY A 52 2.97 9.97 -9.15
C GLY A 52 1.44 10.05 -9.25
N HIS A 53 0.86 9.85 -10.42
CA HIS A 53 -0.61 9.76 -10.57
C HIS A 53 -1.19 8.49 -9.93
N LEU A 54 -0.48 7.37 -10.02
CA LEU A 54 -0.85 6.11 -9.40
C LEU A 54 -0.63 6.19 -7.88
N TRP A 55 0.48 6.82 -7.46
CA TRP A 55 0.79 7.03 -6.05
C TRP A 55 -0.31 7.80 -5.32
N ARG A 56 -0.80 8.90 -5.90
CA ARG A 56 -1.93 9.66 -5.35
C ARG A 56 -3.21 8.82 -5.22
N LYS A 57 -3.45 7.86 -6.11
CA LYS A 57 -4.60 6.94 -6.00
C LYS A 57 -4.39 5.93 -4.87
N ILE A 58 -3.17 5.43 -4.70
CA ILE A 58 -2.82 4.49 -3.63
C ILE A 58 -2.95 5.18 -2.26
N LEU A 59 -2.45 6.40 -2.08
CA LEU A 59 -2.61 7.15 -0.83
C LEU A 59 -4.10 7.29 -0.41
N LYS A 60 -4.99 7.53 -1.38
CA LYS A 60 -6.44 7.56 -1.13
C LYS A 60 -6.99 6.20 -0.68
N GLN A 61 -6.49 5.11 -1.25
CA GLN A 61 -6.88 3.75 -0.85
C GLN A 61 -6.36 3.40 0.56
N LEU A 62 -5.14 3.84 0.88
CA LEU A 62 -4.52 3.64 2.18
C LEU A 62 -5.11 4.55 3.28
N ARG A 63 -5.87 5.59 2.90
CA ARG A 63 -6.40 6.63 3.81
C ARG A 63 -5.30 7.28 4.67
N THR A 64 -4.15 7.57 4.06
CA THR A 64 -2.99 8.15 4.75
C THR A 64 -2.31 9.23 3.89
N THR A 65 -1.42 10.01 4.47
CA THR A 65 -0.60 10.99 3.73
C THR A 65 0.75 10.40 3.30
N GLU A 66 1.48 11.11 2.44
CA GLU A 66 2.84 10.71 2.05
C GLU A 66 3.78 10.71 3.26
N GLU A 67 3.67 11.71 4.14
CA GLU A 67 4.50 11.83 5.34
C GLU A 67 4.23 10.68 6.32
N GLU A 68 2.96 10.32 6.53
CA GLU A 68 2.58 9.19 7.38
C GLU A 68 3.05 7.86 6.78
N PHE A 69 2.94 7.70 5.47
CA PHE A 69 3.45 6.52 4.77
C PHE A 69 4.94 6.33 5.02
N TRP A 70 5.75 7.38 4.86
CA TRP A 70 7.20 7.30 5.08
C TRP A 70 7.59 7.05 6.53
N LYS A 71 6.80 7.53 7.50
CA LYS A 71 7.01 7.21 8.93
C LYS A 71 6.70 5.75 9.25
N GLY A 72 5.83 5.11 8.48
CA GLY A 72 5.39 3.73 8.69
C GLY A 72 6.26 2.65 8.05
N ILE A 73 7.35 3.01 7.35
CA ILE A 73 8.26 2.08 6.66
C ILE A 73 9.57 1.92 7.43
#